data_AF-A0A930R4N6-F1
#
_entry.id   AF-A0A930R4N6-F1
#
_cell.length_a   1.000
_cell.length_b   1.000
_cell.length_c   1.000
_cell.angle_alpha   90.00
_cell.angle_beta   90.00
_cell.angle_gamma   90.00
#
_symmetry.space_group_name_H-M   'P 1'
#
loop_
_entity.id
_entity.type
_entity.pdbx_description
1 polymer ?
#
loop_
_entity_poly.entity_id
_entity_poly.type
_entity_poly.pdbx_seq_one_letter_code
_entity_poly.pdbx_strand_id
1 'polypeptide(L)'
;PTIETGMYMQHTGISNEWTAAELPADYITLSEHLRAQGYATTYLMNAGDGIYNGITRGYDRLVITPYQDFARDAADRVIRFLEGMPDVDNVLSLHLMDIHPWSNAQFQVPDTVQMNLPLAKRLAGPEEKVASPYLKPSALNQAAFWHCVHNVDRALSTLFSYLEEHYTPEDYLVNLYSDHGVPIFSPKHYIVDEQMTHAAWMMRGAGVPERAVVDDLTSAVDIYPTLCALLGFPVDAPVDGILPRVFGGAGREIAYSNSIFPRKEYFLAARSRDYTLCLETPNVASVSGTIDLQYAKAEIYPRAHEKEAGYEIDDPALRAFFYPRVREFLKGIASNGEAFPPPKESNA
;
A
#
# COMPACT_ATOMS: atom_id res chain seq x y z
N PRO A 1 -4.01 5.27 -8.11
CA PRO A 1 -5.49 5.32 -8.25
C PRO A 1 -6.23 4.84 -6.99
N THR A 2 -5.81 3.71 -6.38
CA THR A 2 -6.44 3.14 -5.17
C THR A 2 -6.62 4.16 -4.04
N ILE A 3 -5.54 4.85 -3.67
CA ILE A 3 -5.58 5.86 -2.59
C ILE A 3 -6.40 7.09 -2.98
N GLU A 4 -6.30 7.52 -4.24
CA GLU A 4 -7.02 8.68 -4.75
C GLU A 4 -8.53 8.47 -4.86
N THR A 5 -9.01 7.23 -4.84
CA THR A 5 -10.43 6.90 -5.08
C THR A 5 -11.07 6.05 -3.99
N GLY A 6 -10.27 5.46 -3.11
CA GLY A 6 -10.74 4.49 -2.12
C GLY A 6 -11.26 3.19 -2.75
N MET A 7 -10.88 2.88 -3.99
CA MET A 7 -11.32 1.68 -4.69
C MET A 7 -10.17 0.70 -4.93
N TYR A 8 -10.48 -0.59 -4.85
CA TYR A 8 -9.54 -1.62 -5.26
C TYR A 8 -9.38 -1.66 -6.79
N MET A 9 -8.32 -2.31 -7.25
CA MET A 9 -8.06 -2.54 -8.67
C MET A 9 -9.19 -3.29 -9.39
N GLN A 10 -9.97 -4.09 -8.66
CA GLN A 10 -11.13 -4.83 -9.16
C GLN A 10 -12.27 -3.91 -9.61
N HIS A 11 -12.37 -2.71 -9.06
CA HIS A 11 -13.38 -1.71 -9.44
C HIS A 11 -12.83 -0.66 -10.40
N THR A 12 -11.56 -0.26 -10.24
CA THR A 12 -10.95 0.71 -11.15
C THR A 12 -10.53 0.11 -12.49
N GLY A 13 -10.30 -1.21 -12.55
CA GLY A 13 -9.79 -1.91 -13.74
C GLY A 13 -8.28 -1.69 -14.00
N ILE A 14 -7.59 -1.00 -13.09
CA ILE A 14 -6.20 -0.60 -13.25
C ILE A 14 -5.33 -1.56 -12.47
N SER A 15 -4.65 -2.45 -13.18
CA SER A 15 -3.98 -3.59 -12.53
C SER A 15 -2.47 -3.66 -12.71
N ASN A 16 -1.92 -2.94 -13.69
CA ASN A 16 -0.50 -3.02 -14.01
C ASN A 16 -0.02 -1.81 -14.81
N GLU A 17 1.30 -1.67 -14.87
CA GLU A 17 2.03 -0.59 -15.50
C GLU A 17 2.23 -0.77 -17.02
N TRP A 18 1.75 -1.86 -17.63
CA TRP A 18 1.93 -2.09 -19.07
C TRP A 18 0.86 -1.41 -19.92
N THR A 19 -0.18 -0.86 -19.28
CA THR A 19 -1.30 -0.22 -19.95
C THR A 19 -1.54 1.19 -19.42
N ALA A 20 -1.52 2.16 -20.33
CA ALA A 20 -2.04 3.50 -20.09
C ALA A 20 -3.57 3.46 -20.10
N ALA A 21 -4.19 3.80 -18.97
CA ALA A 21 -5.64 3.90 -18.84
C ALA A 21 -6.00 5.16 -18.03
N GLU A 22 -7.24 5.65 -18.23
CA GLU A 22 -7.80 6.79 -17.52
C GLU A 22 -9.00 6.37 -16.67
N LEU A 23 -9.22 7.09 -15.56
CA LEU A 23 -10.32 6.77 -14.64
C LEU A 23 -11.59 7.23 -15.33
N PRO A 24 -12.69 6.46 -15.23
CA PRO A 24 -14.01 6.98 -15.57
C PRO A 24 -14.22 8.36 -14.92
N ALA A 25 -14.79 9.31 -15.65
CA ALA A 25 -14.90 10.70 -15.19
C ALA A 25 -15.85 10.89 -14.00
N ASP A 26 -16.69 9.91 -13.74
CA ASP A 26 -17.56 9.79 -12.56
C ASP A 26 -16.81 9.29 -11.31
N TYR A 27 -15.60 8.76 -11.45
CA TYR A 27 -14.74 8.39 -10.32
C TYR A 27 -13.92 9.60 -9.90
N ILE A 28 -14.48 10.41 -8.99
CA ILE A 28 -13.86 11.64 -8.51
C ILE A 28 -12.68 11.30 -7.60
N THR A 29 -11.51 11.88 -7.88
CA THR A 29 -10.32 11.68 -7.05
C THR A 29 -10.30 12.60 -5.83
N LEU A 30 -9.54 12.24 -4.81
CA LEU A 30 -9.29 13.07 -3.64
C LEU A 30 -8.68 14.41 -4.05
N SER A 31 -7.71 14.38 -4.96
CA SER A 31 -7.10 15.61 -5.49
C SER A 31 -8.09 16.47 -6.29
N GLU A 32 -9.08 15.89 -6.99
CA GLU A 32 -10.17 16.67 -7.59
C GLU A 32 -11.08 17.33 -6.55
N HIS A 33 -11.42 16.65 -5.47
CA HIS A 33 -12.16 17.25 -4.35
C HIS A 33 -11.39 18.43 -3.74
N LEU A 34 -10.10 18.23 -3.46
CA LEU A 34 -9.22 19.25 -2.89
C LEU A 34 -9.10 20.47 -3.81
N ARG A 35 -8.85 20.25 -5.10
CA ARG A 35 -8.78 21.31 -6.10
C ARG A 35 -10.08 22.10 -6.19
N ALA A 36 -11.23 21.42 -6.18
CA ALA A 36 -12.54 22.07 -6.24
C ALA A 36 -12.82 22.97 -5.02
N GLN A 37 -12.17 22.72 -3.88
CA GLN A 37 -12.23 23.54 -2.68
C GLN A 37 -11.19 24.67 -2.64
N GLY A 38 -10.36 24.79 -3.68
CA GLY A 38 -9.39 25.88 -3.81
C GLY A 38 -7.98 25.56 -3.30
N TYR A 39 -7.70 24.32 -2.88
CA TYR A 39 -6.34 23.94 -2.52
C TYR A 39 -5.40 23.99 -3.72
N ALA A 40 -4.18 24.48 -3.49
CA ALA A 40 -3.09 24.36 -4.44
C ALA A 40 -2.56 22.92 -4.44
N THR A 41 -2.99 22.13 -5.43
CA THR A 41 -2.65 20.71 -5.53
C THR A 41 -1.33 20.50 -6.27
N THR A 42 -0.31 20.07 -5.53
CA THR A 42 1.04 19.87 -6.08
C THR A 42 1.57 18.47 -5.83
N TYR A 43 1.96 17.82 -6.91
CA TYR A 43 2.78 16.61 -6.93
C TYR A 43 4.24 17.06 -6.85
N LEU A 44 4.78 17.24 -5.64
CA LEU A 44 5.99 18.05 -5.41
C LEU A 44 7.30 17.27 -5.57
N MET A 45 7.28 15.98 -5.28
CA MET A 45 8.43 15.11 -5.44
C MET A 45 7.93 13.68 -5.55
N ASN A 46 7.56 13.29 -6.77
CA ASN A 46 6.92 12.01 -7.00
C ASN A 46 7.03 11.62 -8.47
N ALA A 47 7.12 10.33 -8.76
CA ALA A 47 7.16 9.75 -10.10
C ALA A 47 7.01 8.22 -10.10
N GLY A 48 6.52 7.58 -9.03
CA GLY A 48 6.56 6.12 -8.83
C GLY A 48 5.70 5.34 -9.83
N ASP A 49 6.15 5.27 -11.08
CA ASP A 49 5.38 5.09 -12.30
C ASP A 49 4.98 3.63 -12.57
N GLY A 50 4.09 3.14 -11.72
CA GLY A 50 3.18 2.04 -12.08
C GLY A 50 2.08 2.49 -13.06
N ILE A 51 2.47 3.11 -14.17
CA ILE A 51 1.79 4.18 -14.93
C ILE A 51 0.26 4.05 -15.02
N TYR A 52 -0.43 5.00 -14.41
CA TYR A 52 -1.81 5.35 -14.70
C TYR A 52 -1.90 6.81 -15.14
N ASN A 53 -2.38 7.11 -16.35
CA ASN A 53 -2.12 8.41 -16.97
C ASN A 53 -3.34 9.13 -17.54
N GLY A 54 -4.38 9.22 -16.71
CA GLY A 54 -5.07 10.50 -16.56
C GLY A 54 -4.21 11.51 -15.78
N ILE A 55 -2.95 11.69 -16.23
CA ILE A 55 -1.73 12.00 -15.47
C ILE A 55 -1.99 12.80 -14.18
N THR A 56 -2.08 12.04 -13.09
CA THR A 56 -2.29 12.52 -11.71
C THR A 56 -3.52 13.42 -11.55
N ARG A 57 -4.67 12.91 -12.02
CA ARG A 57 -5.95 13.61 -12.10
C ARG A 57 -6.34 14.31 -10.80
N GLY A 58 -6.42 15.64 -10.87
CA GLY A 58 -6.76 16.55 -9.76
C GLY A 58 -5.61 17.49 -9.39
N TYR A 59 -4.37 17.16 -9.76
CA TYR A 59 -3.19 17.99 -9.47
C TYR A 59 -2.98 19.11 -10.51
N ASP A 60 -2.77 20.35 -10.05
CA ASP A 60 -2.48 21.52 -10.90
C ASP A 60 -0.99 21.63 -11.28
N ARG A 61 -0.10 21.10 -10.43
CA ARG A 61 1.36 21.19 -10.63
C ARG A 61 2.04 19.87 -10.40
N LEU A 62 2.89 19.47 -11.35
CA LEU A 62 3.72 18.28 -11.29
C LEU A 62 5.20 18.64 -11.30
N VAL A 63 5.92 18.25 -10.25
CA VAL A 63 7.38 18.35 -10.12
C VAL A 63 7.89 16.92 -9.96
N ILE A 64 8.33 16.35 -11.08
CA ILE A 64 8.65 14.93 -11.22
C ILE A 64 10.16 14.72 -11.12
N THR A 65 10.61 13.88 -10.19
CA THR A 65 12.05 13.62 -9.94
C THR A 65 12.36 12.13 -9.76
N PRO A 66 12.14 11.32 -10.82
CA PRO A 66 12.23 9.88 -10.71
C PRO A 66 13.62 9.45 -10.24
N TYR A 67 13.67 8.51 -9.30
CA TYR A 67 14.89 7.99 -8.67
C TYR A 67 15.71 9.01 -7.86
N GLN A 68 15.22 10.24 -7.68
CA GLN A 68 15.82 11.28 -6.83
C GLN A 68 14.89 11.69 -5.69
N ASP A 69 14.11 10.73 -5.21
CA ASP A 69 13.04 10.92 -4.25
C ASP A 69 13.54 10.66 -2.82
N PHE A 70 14.55 11.43 -2.38
CA PHE A 70 15.14 11.29 -1.05
C PHE A 70 14.42 12.16 -0.02
N ALA A 71 14.17 11.62 1.18
CA ALA A 71 13.48 12.32 2.28
C ALA A 71 14.11 13.67 2.66
N ARG A 72 15.45 13.79 2.58
CA ARG A 72 16.15 15.05 2.85
C ARG A 72 15.80 16.14 1.84
N ASP A 73 15.66 15.76 0.57
CA ASP A 73 15.36 16.66 -0.53
C ASP A 73 13.86 17.00 -0.50
N ALA A 74 13.03 16.04 -0.09
CA ALA A 74 11.60 16.24 0.18
C ALA A 74 11.36 17.31 1.25
N ALA A 75 12.01 17.17 2.41
CA ALA A 75 11.85 18.08 3.54
C ALA A 75 12.22 19.52 3.15
N ASP A 76 13.39 19.71 2.55
CA ASP A 76 13.84 21.03 2.08
C ASP A 76 12.91 21.62 1.01
N ARG A 77 12.45 20.81 0.04
CA ARG A 77 11.51 21.28 -0.99
C ARG A 77 10.18 21.71 -0.42
N VAL A 78 9.61 20.94 0.52
CA VAL A 78 8.33 21.28 1.16
C VAL A 78 8.47 22.60 1.92
N ILE A 79 9.51 22.75 2.74
CA ILE A 79 9.73 23.98 3.52
C ILE A 79 9.81 25.19 2.58
N ARG A 80 10.64 25.13 1.53
CA ARG A 80 10.74 26.25 0.56
C ARG A 80 9.43 26.53 -0.16
N PHE A 81 8.63 25.49 -0.42
CA PHE A 81 7.33 25.65 -1.07
C PHE A 81 6.34 26.38 -0.17
N LEU A 82 6.30 26.02 1.13
CA LEU A 82 5.48 26.68 2.13
C LEU A 82 5.94 28.13 2.37
N GLU A 83 7.25 28.38 2.48
CA GLU A 83 7.80 29.74 2.63
C GLU A 83 7.54 30.64 1.41
N GLY A 84 7.51 30.05 0.22
CA GLY A 84 7.23 30.78 -1.02
C GLY A 84 5.76 31.15 -1.20
N MET A 85 4.85 30.47 -0.50
CA MET A 85 3.39 30.64 -0.62
C MET A 85 2.71 30.52 0.75
N PRO A 86 2.99 31.45 1.69
CA PRO A 86 2.53 31.34 3.08
C PRO A 86 1.01 31.50 3.24
N ASP A 87 0.35 32.18 2.30
CA ASP A 87 -1.09 32.47 2.34
C ASP A 87 -1.91 31.49 1.47
N VAL A 88 -1.36 30.31 1.17
CA VAL A 88 -1.98 29.32 0.28
C VAL A 88 -2.28 28.03 1.04
N ASP A 89 -3.50 27.52 0.89
CA ASP A 89 -3.87 26.18 1.35
C ASP A 89 -3.28 25.14 0.39
N ASN A 90 -2.24 24.44 0.84
CA ASN A 90 -1.45 23.53 -0.01
C ASN A 90 -1.85 22.07 0.21
N VAL A 91 -1.87 21.31 -0.89
CA VAL A 91 -1.85 19.83 -0.86
C VAL A 91 -0.60 19.36 -1.55
N LEU A 92 0.30 18.74 -0.80
CA LEU A 92 1.60 18.30 -1.30
C LEU A 92 1.66 16.77 -1.29
N SER A 93 1.85 16.18 -2.46
CA SER A 93 2.13 14.75 -2.61
C SER A 93 3.63 14.51 -2.79
N LEU A 94 4.15 13.59 -1.98
CA LEU A 94 5.55 13.19 -1.94
C LEU A 94 5.63 11.66 -2.00
N HIS A 95 6.56 11.16 -2.79
CA HIS A 95 6.97 9.76 -2.78
C HIS A 95 8.42 9.71 -2.34
N LEU A 96 8.78 8.75 -1.49
CA LEU A 96 10.13 8.62 -0.93
C LEU A 96 10.66 7.22 -1.23
N MET A 97 11.91 7.13 -1.70
CA MET A 97 12.52 5.87 -2.13
C MET A 97 13.67 5.38 -1.24
N ASP A 98 14.00 6.12 -0.17
CA ASP A 98 15.13 5.82 0.72
C ASP A 98 15.09 4.39 1.29
N ILE A 99 13.90 3.92 1.70
CA ILE A 99 13.71 2.62 2.35
C ILE A 99 13.39 1.49 1.36
N HIS A 100 13.20 1.82 0.07
CA HIS A 100 12.88 0.81 -0.93
C HIS A 100 14.06 -0.15 -1.09
N PRO A 101 13.85 -1.47 -0.95
CA PRO A 101 14.95 -2.42 -1.05
C PRO A 101 15.36 -2.58 -2.51
N TRP A 102 16.60 -2.24 -2.80
CA TRP A 102 17.16 -2.35 -4.14
C TRP A 102 18.10 -3.55 -4.28
N SER A 103 18.20 -4.08 -5.50
CA SER A 103 19.31 -4.98 -5.82
C SER A 103 20.62 -4.20 -5.76
N ASN A 104 21.65 -4.77 -5.12
CA ASN A 104 22.98 -4.14 -5.04
C ASN A 104 23.68 -4.02 -6.40
N ALA A 105 23.18 -4.71 -7.43
CA ALA A 105 23.61 -4.56 -8.81
C ALA A 105 23.10 -3.24 -9.44
N GLN A 106 22.01 -2.67 -8.91
CA GLN A 106 21.37 -1.45 -9.42
C GLN A 106 21.75 -0.23 -8.58
N PHE A 107 21.73 -0.35 -7.25
CA PHE A 107 21.99 0.75 -6.33
C PHE A 107 23.04 0.37 -5.30
N GLN A 108 23.93 1.32 -4.99
CA GLN A 108 24.94 1.13 -3.95
C GLN A 108 24.30 1.21 -2.57
N VAL A 109 24.73 0.31 -1.68
CA VAL A 109 24.36 0.38 -0.26
C VAL A 109 25.04 1.57 0.42
N PRO A 110 24.43 2.16 1.45
CA PRO A 110 25.01 3.31 2.16
C PRO A 110 26.42 3.03 2.69
N ASP A 111 27.33 4.00 2.56
CA ASP A 111 28.73 3.88 2.98
C ASP A 111 28.87 3.45 4.45
N THR A 112 28.03 4.00 5.33
CA THR A 112 27.99 3.62 6.75
C THR A 112 27.73 2.12 6.93
N VAL A 113 26.85 1.53 6.11
CA VAL A 113 26.59 0.08 6.15
C VAL A 113 27.79 -0.68 5.61
N GLN A 114 28.42 -0.20 4.52
CA GLN A 114 29.60 -0.83 3.95
C GLN A 114 30.80 -0.86 4.91
N MET A 115 31.00 0.22 5.65
CA MET A 115 32.10 0.37 6.61
C MET A 115 31.91 -0.50 7.86
N ASN A 116 30.67 -0.65 8.34
CA ASN A 116 30.39 -1.34 9.60
C ASN A 116 30.03 -2.82 9.42
N LEU A 117 29.58 -3.25 8.24
CA LEU A 117 29.20 -4.65 8.02
C LEU A 117 30.42 -5.51 7.64
N PRO A 118 30.68 -6.64 8.33
CA PRO A 118 31.78 -7.55 8.00
C PRO A 118 31.74 -7.98 6.53
N LEU A 119 32.92 -8.07 5.89
CA LEU A 119 33.02 -8.39 4.46
C LEU A 119 32.27 -9.67 4.08
N ALA A 120 32.37 -10.73 4.89
CA ALA A 120 31.65 -11.99 4.65
C ALA A 120 30.12 -11.81 4.59
N LYS A 121 29.54 -10.87 5.37
CA LYS A 121 28.11 -10.56 5.34
C LYS A 121 27.73 -9.66 4.18
N ARG A 122 28.65 -8.83 3.67
CA ARG A 122 28.47 -8.05 2.44
C ARG A 122 28.47 -8.92 1.19
N LEU A 123 29.30 -9.96 1.16
CA LEU A 123 29.41 -10.90 0.03
C LEU A 123 28.34 -12.00 0.03
N ALA A 124 27.57 -12.15 1.11
CA ALA A 124 26.50 -13.15 1.23
C ALA A 124 25.16 -12.70 0.60
N GLY A 125 25.17 -11.69 -0.28
CA GLY A 125 23.96 -11.15 -0.91
C GLY A 125 23.34 -12.12 -1.94
N PRO A 126 22.00 -12.16 -2.06
CA PRO A 126 21.32 -13.00 -3.04
C PRO A 126 21.57 -12.52 -4.49
N GLU A 127 21.28 -13.42 -5.45
CA GLU A 127 21.52 -13.25 -6.90
C GLU A 127 21.22 -11.85 -7.44
N GLU A 128 22.13 -11.36 -8.28
CA GLU A 128 22.00 -10.11 -9.02
C GLU A 128 20.82 -10.24 -10.01
N LYS A 129 19.85 -9.30 -9.95
CA LYS A 129 18.68 -9.14 -10.86
C LYS A 129 17.34 -9.75 -10.43
N VAL A 130 17.00 -9.75 -9.14
CA VAL A 130 15.63 -10.03 -8.67
C VAL A 130 14.91 -8.71 -8.37
N ALA A 131 13.63 -8.60 -8.75
CA ALA A 131 12.80 -7.43 -8.44
C ALA A 131 12.56 -7.30 -6.93
N SER A 132 12.39 -6.06 -6.45
CA SER A 132 12.29 -5.75 -5.01
C SER A 132 11.28 -6.59 -4.24
N PRO A 133 10.08 -6.92 -4.78
CA PRO A 133 9.10 -7.70 -4.03
C PRO A 133 9.54 -9.14 -3.77
N TYR A 134 10.52 -9.67 -4.52
CA TYR A 134 10.99 -11.04 -4.42
C TYR A 134 12.40 -11.14 -3.80
N LEU A 135 12.93 -10.04 -3.26
CA LEU A 135 14.25 -10.03 -2.62
C LEU A 135 14.25 -10.92 -1.38
N LYS A 136 15.30 -11.75 -1.25
CA LYS A 136 15.48 -12.63 -0.10
C LYS A 136 16.12 -11.89 1.08
N PRO A 137 15.86 -12.34 2.32
CA PRO A 137 16.58 -11.86 3.49
C PRO A 137 18.10 -11.98 3.34
N SER A 138 18.80 -10.90 3.65
CA SER A 138 20.25 -10.90 3.79
C SER A 138 20.67 -9.88 4.84
N ALA A 139 21.78 -10.14 5.53
CA ALA A 139 22.31 -9.21 6.53
C ALA A 139 22.59 -7.82 5.91
N LEU A 140 22.99 -7.78 4.64
CA LEU A 140 23.25 -6.54 3.91
C LEU A 140 21.97 -5.74 3.66
N ASN A 141 20.92 -6.35 3.10
CA ASN A 141 19.67 -5.65 2.82
C ASN A 141 18.98 -5.19 4.11
N GLN A 142 19.02 -6.00 5.17
CA GLN A 142 18.46 -5.64 6.47
C GLN A 142 19.21 -4.48 7.14
N ALA A 143 20.55 -4.49 7.08
CA ALA A 143 21.36 -3.38 7.59
C ALA A 143 21.14 -2.09 6.79
N ALA A 144 21.04 -2.18 5.46
CA ALA A 144 20.70 -1.07 4.58
C ALA A 144 19.32 -0.48 4.92
N PHE A 145 18.30 -1.34 5.03
CA PHE A 145 16.95 -0.93 5.40
C PHE A 145 16.92 -0.13 6.70
N TRP A 146 17.49 -0.67 7.79
CA TRP A 146 17.48 0.03 9.07
C TRP A 146 18.29 1.33 9.04
N HIS A 147 19.39 1.38 8.31
CA HIS A 147 20.13 2.63 8.14
C HIS A 147 19.28 3.68 7.39
N CYS A 148 18.59 3.28 6.33
CA CYS A 148 17.71 4.18 5.58
C CYS A 148 16.50 4.64 6.42
N VAL A 149 15.91 3.78 7.24
CA VAL A 149 14.84 4.17 8.19
C VAL A 149 15.31 5.31 9.11
N HIS A 150 16.50 5.20 9.72
CA HIS A 150 17.03 6.27 10.56
C HIS A 150 17.36 7.55 9.78
N ASN A 151 17.74 7.44 8.50
CA ASN A 151 17.98 8.61 7.65
C ASN A 151 16.68 9.34 7.31
N VAL A 152 15.63 8.59 6.96
CA VAL A 152 14.29 9.13 6.68
C VAL A 152 13.73 9.81 7.91
N ASP A 153 13.79 9.15 9.07
CA ASP A 153 13.31 9.70 10.34
C ASP A 153 13.98 11.05 10.66
N ARG A 154 15.31 11.12 10.57
CA ARG A 154 16.05 12.36 10.77
C ARG A 154 15.70 13.45 9.75
N ALA A 155 15.53 13.09 8.48
CA ALA A 155 15.16 14.06 7.44
C ALA A 155 13.75 14.61 7.63
N LEU A 156 12.79 13.74 7.93
CA LEU A 156 11.40 14.13 8.18
C LEU A 156 11.25 14.89 9.50
N SER A 157 12.09 14.63 10.50
CA SER A 157 12.14 15.43 11.72
C SER A 157 12.35 16.92 11.42
N THR A 158 13.17 17.27 10.42
CA THR A 158 13.35 18.68 10.03
C THR A 158 12.04 19.29 9.53
N LEU A 159 11.30 18.55 8.68
CA LEU A 159 10.00 19.00 8.19
C LEU A 159 8.96 19.10 9.32
N PHE A 160 8.87 18.10 10.17
CA PHE A 160 7.88 18.08 11.26
C PHE A 160 8.15 19.17 12.29
N SER A 161 9.42 19.44 12.65
CA SER A 161 9.76 20.56 13.53
C SER A 161 9.38 21.90 12.88
N TYR A 162 9.63 22.08 11.58
CA TYR A 162 9.18 23.27 10.87
C TYR A 162 7.64 23.42 10.94
N LEU A 163 6.89 22.36 10.69
CA LEU A 163 5.42 22.42 10.77
C LEU A 163 4.94 22.79 12.18
N GLU A 164 5.52 22.20 13.23
CA GLU A 164 5.17 22.50 14.63
C GLU A 164 5.52 23.93 15.05
N GLU A 165 6.61 24.49 14.53
CA GLU A 165 7.06 25.85 14.85
C GLU A 165 6.23 26.93 14.12
N HIS A 166 5.65 26.60 12.96
CA HIS A 166 5.02 27.58 12.07
C HIS A 166 3.49 27.47 11.95
N TYR A 167 2.90 26.33 12.31
CA TYR A 167 1.47 26.06 12.14
C TYR A 167 0.82 25.53 13.42
N THR A 168 -0.45 25.86 13.64
CA THR A 168 -1.21 25.20 14.71
C THR A 168 -1.56 23.77 14.29
N PRO A 169 -1.81 22.84 15.22
CA PRO A 169 -2.21 21.47 14.89
C PRO A 169 -3.45 21.38 13.99
N GLU A 170 -4.30 22.41 13.98
CA GLU A 170 -5.49 22.52 13.15
C GLU A 170 -5.18 22.95 11.70
N ASP A 171 -4.05 23.61 11.45
CA ASP A 171 -3.69 24.19 10.16
C ASP A 171 -2.98 23.20 9.21
N TYR A 172 -2.59 22.01 9.70
CA TYR A 172 -1.92 21.00 8.89
C TYR A 172 -2.46 19.60 9.11
N LEU A 173 -2.32 18.78 8.07
CA LEU A 173 -2.54 17.34 8.13
C LEU A 173 -1.33 16.63 7.50
N VAL A 174 -0.66 15.79 8.28
CA VAL A 174 0.36 14.86 7.79
C VAL A 174 -0.28 13.48 7.68
N ASN A 175 -0.23 12.89 6.49
CA ASN A 175 -0.61 11.51 6.21
C ASN A 175 0.60 10.76 5.64
N LEU A 176 1.29 9.99 6.49
CA LEU A 176 2.49 9.24 6.13
C LEU A 176 2.13 7.76 6.03
N TYR A 177 2.33 7.18 4.85
CA TYR A 177 2.04 5.76 4.62
C TYR A 177 3.07 5.13 3.69
N SER A 178 3.14 3.80 3.73
CA SER A 178 3.86 2.99 2.74
C SER A 178 2.85 2.33 1.80
N ASP A 179 3.18 2.22 0.53
CA ASP A 179 2.37 1.54 -0.48
C ASP A 179 2.36 0.02 -0.27
N HIS A 180 3.46 -0.53 0.21
CA HIS A 180 3.61 -1.92 0.66
C HIS A 180 4.70 -2.06 1.74
N GLY A 181 4.86 -3.27 2.28
CA GLY A 181 5.93 -3.67 3.20
C GLY A 181 7.19 -4.14 2.48
N VAL A 182 8.04 -4.96 3.13
CA VAL A 182 9.29 -5.47 2.53
C VAL A 182 9.54 -6.95 2.82
N PRO A 183 10.02 -7.74 1.83
CA PRO A 183 10.17 -9.20 1.96
C PRO A 183 11.45 -9.62 2.70
N ILE A 184 12.40 -8.69 2.85
CA ILE A 184 13.77 -8.96 3.33
C ILE A 184 13.86 -9.38 4.80
N PHE A 185 12.74 -9.41 5.52
CA PHE A 185 12.61 -9.94 6.88
C PHE A 185 11.82 -11.25 6.94
N SER A 186 11.27 -11.73 5.83
CA SER A 186 10.47 -12.95 5.75
C SER A 186 11.34 -14.16 5.36
N PRO A 187 11.57 -15.14 6.25
CA PRO A 187 12.36 -16.34 5.92
C PRO A 187 11.69 -17.23 4.87
N LYS A 188 10.36 -17.17 4.76
CA LYS A 188 9.53 -17.94 3.82
C LYS A 188 8.63 -16.98 3.03
N HIS A 189 9.26 -16.07 2.31
CA HIS A 189 8.56 -15.02 1.57
C HIS A 189 7.64 -15.57 0.46
N TYR A 190 6.45 -15.01 0.36
CA TYR A 190 5.60 -15.09 -0.83
C TYR A 190 4.89 -13.74 -1.05
N ILE A 191 4.41 -13.51 -2.28
CA ILE A 191 4.12 -12.15 -2.77
C ILE A 191 3.01 -11.40 -2.01
N VAL A 192 2.15 -12.09 -1.27
CA VAL A 192 1.13 -11.46 -0.41
C VAL A 192 1.30 -11.80 1.06
N ASP A 193 2.50 -12.17 1.51
CA ASP A 193 2.76 -12.43 2.93
C ASP A 193 2.61 -11.19 3.80
N GLU A 194 2.58 -11.40 5.12
CA GLU A 194 2.37 -10.33 6.09
C GLU A 194 3.47 -9.26 6.05
N GLN A 195 4.75 -9.61 5.90
CA GLN A 195 5.82 -8.62 5.82
C GLN A 195 5.76 -7.78 4.55
N MET A 196 5.20 -8.32 3.46
CA MET A 196 4.96 -7.60 2.20
C MET A 196 3.72 -6.71 2.25
N THR A 197 2.69 -7.09 3.01
CA THR A 197 1.35 -6.46 2.92
C THR A 197 0.97 -5.66 4.17
N HIS A 198 1.72 -5.81 5.27
CA HIS A 198 1.64 -4.96 6.44
C HIS A 198 2.49 -3.70 6.19
N ALA A 199 1.81 -2.63 5.80
CA ALA A 199 2.40 -1.33 5.53
C ALA A 199 2.17 -0.36 6.70
N ALA A 200 3.05 0.65 6.81
CA ALA A 200 2.88 1.71 7.78
C ALA A 200 1.77 2.68 7.33
N TRP A 201 0.98 3.16 8.28
CA TRP A 201 0.06 4.29 8.11
C TRP A 201 0.01 5.10 9.41
N MET A 202 0.45 6.35 9.35
CA MET A 202 0.58 7.28 10.47
C MET A 202 -0.01 8.63 10.07
N MET A 203 -0.76 9.25 10.98
CA MET A 203 -1.41 10.53 10.71
C MET A 203 -1.23 11.49 11.89
N ARG A 204 -1.23 12.80 11.61
CA ARG A 204 -1.19 13.86 12.63
C ARG A 204 -1.78 15.18 12.12
N GLY A 205 -2.41 15.92 13.03
CA GLY A 205 -2.99 17.24 12.76
C GLY A 205 -4.45 17.16 12.29
N ALA A 206 -5.08 18.31 12.09
CA ALA A 206 -6.44 18.47 11.56
C ALA A 206 -7.48 17.49 12.14
N GLY A 207 -7.55 17.38 13.47
CA GLY A 207 -8.55 16.54 14.16
C GLY A 207 -8.22 15.04 14.23
N VAL A 208 -7.04 14.62 13.79
CA VAL A 208 -6.56 13.24 14.01
C VAL A 208 -6.42 12.98 15.53
N PRO A 209 -7.03 11.91 16.07
CA PRO A 209 -6.93 11.57 17.49
C PRO A 209 -5.48 11.38 17.97
N GLU A 210 -5.12 12.04 19.07
CA GLU A 210 -3.76 11.98 19.61
C GLU A 210 -3.41 10.66 20.29
N ARG A 211 -2.13 10.26 20.17
CA ARG A 211 -1.49 9.15 20.92
C ARG A 211 -2.23 7.81 20.83
N ALA A 212 -2.95 7.57 19.74
CA ALA A 212 -3.59 6.31 19.47
C ALA A 212 -2.63 5.35 18.75
N VAL A 213 -2.51 4.12 19.28
CA VAL A 213 -2.07 2.95 18.51
C VAL A 213 -3.34 2.16 18.25
N VAL A 214 -3.65 1.93 16.98
CA VAL A 214 -4.92 1.36 16.54
C VAL A 214 -4.68 0.00 15.92
N ASP A 215 -5.26 -1.04 16.52
CA ASP A 215 -5.17 -2.43 16.06
C ASP A 215 -6.28 -2.81 15.06
N ASP A 216 -7.03 -1.82 14.53
CA ASP A 216 -8.04 -2.05 13.50
C ASP A 216 -7.38 -2.61 12.23
N LEU A 217 -8.08 -3.53 11.57
CA LEU A 217 -7.73 -3.91 10.20
C LEU A 217 -7.95 -2.71 9.28
N THR A 218 -6.91 -2.35 8.54
CA THR A 218 -6.92 -1.27 7.56
C THR A 218 -6.40 -1.77 6.20
N SER A 219 -6.66 -0.99 5.15
CA SER A 219 -6.21 -1.19 3.79
C SER A 219 -5.96 0.17 3.13
N ALA A 220 -5.13 0.23 2.09
CA ALA A 220 -4.83 1.47 1.39
C ALA A 220 -6.09 2.19 0.83
N VAL A 221 -7.16 1.44 0.54
CA VAL A 221 -8.45 2.01 0.14
C VAL A 221 -9.13 2.83 1.24
N ASP A 222 -8.80 2.61 2.51
CA ASP A 222 -9.40 3.32 3.64
C ASP A 222 -8.83 4.71 3.84
N ILE A 223 -7.68 5.01 3.22
CA ILE A 223 -7.05 6.32 3.27
C ILE A 223 -8.00 7.37 2.67
N TYR A 224 -8.66 7.05 1.55
CA TYR A 224 -9.60 7.95 0.89
C TYR A 224 -10.76 8.41 1.80
N PRO A 225 -11.64 7.51 2.31
CA PRO A 225 -12.74 7.93 3.17
C PRO A 225 -12.26 8.55 4.49
N THR A 226 -11.06 8.19 4.96
CA THR A 226 -10.46 8.83 6.15
C THR A 226 -10.10 10.28 5.87
N LEU A 227 -9.46 10.57 4.74
CA LEU A 227 -9.14 11.94 4.35
C LEU A 227 -10.41 12.73 4.02
N CYS A 228 -11.41 12.11 3.38
CA CYS A 228 -12.73 12.74 3.20
C CYS A 228 -13.38 13.11 4.54
N ALA A 229 -13.36 12.22 5.53
CA ALA A 229 -13.93 12.49 6.85
C ALA A 229 -13.22 13.64 7.57
N LEU A 230 -11.88 13.68 7.54
CA LEU A 230 -11.08 14.72 8.18
C LEU A 230 -11.24 16.08 7.48
N LEU A 231 -11.40 16.09 6.16
CA LEU A 231 -11.50 17.31 5.34
C LEU A 231 -12.96 17.74 5.08
N GLY A 232 -13.93 16.99 5.59
CA GLY A 232 -15.36 17.30 5.44
C GLY A 232 -15.92 17.05 4.03
N PHE A 233 -15.34 16.13 3.26
CA PHE A 233 -15.85 15.75 1.94
C PHE A 233 -16.90 14.64 2.02
N PRO A 234 -17.93 14.67 1.17
CA PRO A 234 -18.80 13.52 0.99
C PRO A 234 -18.00 12.35 0.40
N VAL A 235 -18.36 11.13 0.81
CA VAL A 235 -17.87 9.90 0.20
C VAL A 235 -18.97 9.39 -0.74
N ASP A 236 -18.85 9.69 -2.02
CA ASP A 236 -19.80 9.24 -3.04
C ASP A 236 -19.42 7.83 -3.52
N ALA A 237 -20.38 6.92 -3.57
CA ALA A 237 -20.17 5.56 -4.08
C ALA A 237 -19.93 5.58 -5.61
N PRO A 238 -19.11 4.65 -6.14
CA PRO A 238 -18.55 3.48 -5.47
C PRO A 238 -17.22 3.74 -4.74
N VAL A 239 -17.13 3.30 -3.47
CA VAL A 239 -15.90 3.29 -2.65
C VAL A 239 -15.82 1.97 -1.90
N ASP A 240 -14.64 1.35 -1.88
CA ASP A 240 -14.35 0.11 -1.15
C ASP A 240 -13.78 0.37 0.25
N GLY A 241 -13.19 1.54 0.42
CA GLY A 241 -12.66 2.01 1.69
C GLY A 241 -13.72 2.06 2.77
N ILE A 242 -13.34 1.65 3.97
CA ILE A 242 -14.20 1.69 5.16
C ILE A 242 -13.51 2.58 6.17
N LEU A 243 -14.21 3.63 6.62
CA LEU A 243 -13.70 4.54 7.64
C LEU A 243 -13.32 3.75 8.92
N PRO A 244 -12.06 3.87 9.41
CA PRO A 244 -11.63 3.22 10.64
C PRO A 244 -12.41 3.68 11.87
N ARG A 245 -12.46 2.85 12.92
CA ARG A 245 -13.27 3.14 14.13
C ARG A 245 -12.77 4.35 14.88
N VAL A 246 -11.46 4.56 14.86
CA VAL A 246 -10.81 5.72 15.51
C VAL A 246 -11.32 7.06 14.96
N PHE A 247 -11.78 7.07 13.71
CA PHE A 247 -12.39 8.25 13.06
C PHE A 247 -13.93 8.21 13.07
N GLY A 248 -14.55 7.34 13.88
CA GLY A 248 -16.00 7.21 14.03
C GLY A 248 -16.68 6.30 13.00
N GLY A 249 -15.92 5.57 12.18
CA GLY A 249 -16.46 4.62 11.22
C GLY A 249 -16.75 3.23 11.79
N ALA A 250 -17.23 2.32 10.95
CA ALA A 250 -17.52 0.95 11.33
C ALA A 250 -16.24 0.10 11.55
N GLY A 251 -15.15 0.49 10.90
CA GLY A 251 -13.93 -0.30 10.77
C GLY A 251 -14.12 -1.63 10.04
N ARG A 252 -13.02 -2.24 9.61
CA ARG A 252 -13.07 -3.42 8.76
C ARG A 252 -13.06 -4.69 9.59
N GLU A 253 -13.78 -5.70 9.11
CA GLU A 253 -13.71 -7.07 9.62
C GLU A 253 -12.74 -7.95 8.82
N ILE A 254 -12.47 -7.57 7.57
CA ILE A 254 -11.65 -8.33 6.62
C ILE A 254 -10.83 -7.40 5.73
N ALA A 255 -9.53 -7.63 5.57
CA ALA A 255 -8.63 -6.90 4.66
C ALA A 255 -8.12 -7.80 3.54
N TYR A 256 -8.03 -7.24 2.33
CA TYR A 256 -7.59 -7.97 1.15
C TYR A 256 -6.22 -7.46 0.71
N SER A 257 -5.34 -8.40 0.38
CA SER A 257 -4.07 -8.13 -0.29
C SER A 257 -3.93 -9.15 -1.41
N ASN A 258 -3.70 -8.70 -2.64
CA ASN A 258 -3.60 -9.58 -3.80
C ASN A 258 -2.42 -9.20 -4.70
N SER A 259 -1.97 -10.18 -5.48
CA SER A 259 -1.05 -9.97 -6.59
C SER A 259 -1.71 -10.48 -7.87
N ILE A 260 -1.86 -9.59 -8.85
CA ILE A 260 -2.46 -9.85 -10.17
C ILE A 260 -1.56 -9.28 -11.27
N PHE A 261 -0.27 -9.54 -11.15
CA PHE A 261 0.69 -9.09 -12.13
C PHE A 261 0.52 -9.88 -13.44
N PRO A 262 0.52 -9.22 -14.62
CA PRO A 262 0.34 -9.92 -15.89
C PRO A 262 1.32 -11.08 -16.07
N ARG A 263 0.81 -12.22 -16.54
CA ARG A 263 1.58 -13.45 -16.79
C ARG A 263 2.20 -14.08 -15.53
N LYS A 264 1.72 -13.71 -14.35
CA LYS A 264 2.02 -14.37 -13.07
C LYS A 264 0.77 -15.01 -12.49
N GLU A 265 0.95 -16.00 -11.64
CA GLU A 265 -0.12 -16.62 -10.86
C GLU A 265 -0.82 -15.57 -9.98
N TYR A 266 -2.12 -15.74 -9.75
CA TYR A 266 -2.86 -14.88 -8.84
C TYR A 266 -2.69 -15.36 -7.41
N PHE A 267 -2.49 -14.42 -6.50
CA PHE A 267 -2.47 -14.67 -5.06
C PHE A 267 -3.39 -13.70 -4.34
N LEU A 268 -4.09 -14.18 -3.32
CA LEU A 268 -4.93 -13.39 -2.44
C LEU A 268 -4.73 -13.86 -0.99
N ALA A 269 -4.58 -12.90 -0.08
CA ALA A 269 -4.74 -13.08 1.35
C ALA A 269 -5.90 -12.20 1.82
N ALA A 270 -6.96 -12.85 2.34
CA ALA A 270 -8.11 -12.20 2.94
C ALA A 270 -8.07 -12.40 4.46
N ARG A 271 -7.80 -11.33 5.20
CA ARG A 271 -7.39 -11.36 6.61
C ARG A 271 -8.45 -10.76 7.51
N SER A 272 -8.91 -11.57 8.45
CA SER A 272 -9.65 -11.11 9.63
C SER A 272 -8.69 -10.95 10.81
N ARG A 273 -9.21 -10.60 11.98
CA ARG A 273 -8.41 -10.45 13.22
C ARG A 273 -7.61 -11.72 13.53
N ASP A 274 -8.28 -12.87 13.47
CA ASP A 274 -7.74 -14.13 14.01
C ASP A 274 -7.45 -15.18 12.93
N TYR A 275 -7.93 -14.97 11.70
CA TYR A 275 -7.81 -15.93 10.60
C TYR A 275 -7.49 -15.27 9.27
N THR A 276 -6.82 -16.00 8.39
CA THR A 276 -6.56 -15.62 7.00
C THR A 276 -7.10 -16.70 6.05
N LEU A 277 -7.85 -16.32 5.02
CA LEU A 277 -8.02 -17.15 3.83
C LEU A 277 -6.94 -16.82 2.81
N CYS A 278 -6.16 -17.82 2.40
CA CYS A 278 -5.20 -17.71 1.32
C CYS A 278 -5.76 -18.39 0.07
N LEU A 279 -5.73 -17.69 -1.06
CA LEU A 279 -6.14 -18.21 -2.36
C LEU A 279 -5.01 -18.05 -3.38
N GLU A 280 -4.78 -19.10 -4.16
CA GLU A 280 -3.85 -19.08 -5.29
C GLU A 280 -4.46 -19.78 -6.51
N THR A 281 -4.10 -19.32 -7.70
CA THR A 281 -4.50 -19.94 -8.98
C THR A 281 -3.29 -20.51 -9.70
N PRO A 282 -3.38 -21.72 -10.30
CA PRO A 282 -2.32 -22.23 -11.15
C PRO A 282 -2.27 -21.50 -12.52
N ASN A 283 -3.38 -20.86 -12.90
CA ASN A 283 -3.46 -20.07 -14.12
C ASN A 283 -2.91 -18.66 -13.90
N VAL A 284 -2.26 -18.12 -14.93
CA VAL A 284 -1.66 -16.77 -14.87
C VAL A 284 -2.68 -15.69 -15.20
N ALA A 285 -2.53 -14.53 -14.58
CA ALA A 285 -3.34 -13.34 -14.86
C ALA A 285 -3.13 -12.84 -16.29
N SER A 286 -4.22 -12.41 -16.92
CA SER A 286 -4.19 -11.76 -18.22
C SER A 286 -3.60 -10.34 -18.13
N VAL A 287 -3.20 -9.79 -19.27
CA VAL A 287 -2.72 -8.39 -19.37
C VAL A 287 -3.82 -7.38 -19.00
N SER A 288 -5.09 -7.75 -19.19
CA SER A 288 -6.23 -6.92 -18.82
C SER A 288 -6.63 -7.03 -17.35
N GLY A 289 -5.87 -7.76 -16.51
CA GLY A 289 -6.17 -7.90 -15.09
C GLY A 289 -7.34 -8.83 -14.77
N THR A 290 -7.65 -9.79 -15.65
CA THR A 290 -8.60 -10.87 -15.35
C THR A 290 -7.90 -12.17 -14.98
N ILE A 291 -8.52 -12.96 -14.11
CA ILE A 291 -7.99 -14.23 -13.57
C ILE A 291 -8.93 -15.39 -13.85
N ASP A 292 -8.32 -16.53 -14.16
CA ASP A 292 -9.01 -17.80 -14.30
C ASP A 292 -8.96 -18.53 -12.93
N LEU A 293 -10.15 -18.74 -12.33
CA LEU A 293 -10.31 -19.38 -11.03
C LEU A 293 -10.45 -20.92 -11.12
N GLN A 294 -10.29 -21.51 -12.30
CA GLN A 294 -10.29 -22.96 -12.47
C GLN A 294 -9.13 -23.53 -11.65
N TYR A 295 -9.46 -24.51 -10.80
CA TYR A 295 -8.50 -25.14 -9.89
C TYR A 295 -7.89 -24.19 -8.85
N ALA A 296 -8.54 -23.08 -8.54
CA ALA A 296 -8.13 -22.22 -7.44
C ALA A 296 -8.06 -23.02 -6.13
N LYS A 297 -6.95 -22.87 -5.41
CA LYS A 297 -6.76 -23.47 -4.09
C LYS A 297 -7.06 -22.39 -3.05
N ALA A 298 -8.06 -22.63 -2.20
CA ALA A 298 -8.46 -21.73 -1.14
C ALA A 298 -8.41 -22.45 0.22
N GLU A 299 -7.54 -21.98 1.11
CA GLU A 299 -7.29 -22.57 2.43
C GLU A 299 -7.39 -21.50 3.51
N ILE A 300 -7.88 -21.87 4.69
CA ILE A 300 -8.04 -20.95 5.83
C ILE A 300 -7.02 -21.35 6.89
N TYR A 301 -6.37 -20.36 7.50
CA TYR A 301 -5.33 -20.54 8.52
C TYR A 301 -5.60 -19.62 9.73
N PRO A 302 -5.15 -19.97 10.94
CA PRO A 302 -4.96 -18.98 11.99
C PRO A 302 -4.01 -17.87 11.52
N ARG A 303 -4.26 -16.62 11.93
CA ARG A 303 -3.45 -15.44 11.58
C ARG A 303 -1.95 -15.67 11.82
N ALA A 304 -1.60 -16.30 12.95
CA ALA A 304 -0.23 -16.56 13.37
C ALA A 304 0.50 -17.68 12.59
N HIS A 305 -0.24 -18.47 11.79
CA HIS A 305 0.26 -19.66 11.08
C HIS A 305 -0.12 -19.63 9.60
N GLU A 306 -0.14 -18.44 9.01
CA GLU A 306 -0.53 -18.23 7.61
C GLU A 306 0.37 -19.02 6.64
N LYS A 307 -0.23 -19.84 5.76
CA LYS A 307 0.48 -20.73 4.83
C LYS A 307 1.43 -21.74 5.50
N GLU A 308 1.28 -22.00 6.80
CA GLU A 308 2.05 -23.03 7.49
C GLU A 308 1.38 -24.41 7.33
N ALA A 309 2.11 -25.36 6.75
CA ALA A 309 1.60 -26.71 6.52
C ALA A 309 1.21 -27.41 7.83
N GLY A 310 0.01 -27.99 7.86
CA GLY A 310 -0.56 -28.64 9.05
C GLY A 310 -1.42 -27.72 9.91
N TYR A 311 -1.52 -26.43 9.57
CA TYR A 311 -2.39 -25.45 10.23
C TYR A 311 -3.62 -25.07 9.39
N GLU A 312 -3.86 -25.76 8.26
CA GLU A 312 -5.09 -25.61 7.48
C GLU A 312 -6.33 -25.93 8.34
N ILE A 313 -7.29 -25.00 8.36
CA ILE A 313 -8.55 -25.15 9.08
C ILE A 313 -9.68 -25.45 8.07
N ASP A 314 -10.40 -26.54 8.33
CA ASP A 314 -11.62 -26.90 7.60
C ASP A 314 -12.86 -26.71 8.49
N ASP A 315 -13.23 -25.44 8.75
CA ASP A 315 -14.34 -25.07 9.64
C ASP A 315 -15.54 -24.46 8.86
N PRO A 316 -16.78 -24.97 9.03
CA PRO A 316 -17.95 -24.44 8.34
C PRO A 316 -18.27 -22.97 8.60
N ALA A 317 -18.07 -22.47 9.83
CA ALA A 317 -18.34 -21.08 10.17
C ALA A 317 -17.32 -20.13 9.52
N LEU A 318 -16.05 -20.53 9.48
CA LEU A 318 -15.02 -19.77 8.76
C LEU A 318 -15.28 -19.76 7.25
N ARG A 319 -15.71 -20.88 6.65
CA ARG A 319 -16.12 -20.89 5.23
C ARG A 319 -17.30 -19.96 4.98
N ALA A 320 -18.32 -19.98 5.85
CA ALA A 320 -19.47 -19.09 5.75
C ALA A 320 -19.09 -17.59 5.90
N PHE A 321 -18.05 -17.29 6.67
CA PHE A 321 -17.51 -15.93 6.78
C PHE A 321 -16.73 -15.52 5.52
N PHE A 322 -15.73 -16.30 5.13
CA PHE A 322 -14.75 -15.92 4.11
C PHE A 322 -15.24 -16.09 2.67
N TYR A 323 -15.86 -17.23 2.34
CA TYR A 323 -16.15 -17.56 0.94
C TYR A 323 -17.05 -16.54 0.23
N PRO A 324 -18.20 -16.10 0.79
CA PRO A 324 -19.03 -15.10 0.10
C PRO A 324 -18.32 -13.75 -0.05
N ARG A 325 -17.53 -13.35 0.95
CA ARG A 325 -16.76 -12.10 0.95
C ARG A 325 -15.65 -12.10 -0.11
N VAL A 326 -14.90 -13.20 -0.20
CA VAL A 326 -13.85 -13.40 -1.20
C VAL A 326 -14.45 -13.50 -2.61
N ARG A 327 -15.59 -14.18 -2.79
CA ARG A 327 -16.29 -14.23 -4.08
C ARG A 327 -16.69 -12.84 -4.56
N GLU A 328 -17.28 -12.04 -3.69
CA GLU A 328 -17.67 -10.67 -4.07
C GLU A 328 -16.44 -9.83 -4.43
N PHE A 329 -15.35 -9.94 -3.67
CA PHE A 329 -14.09 -9.26 -3.98
C PHE A 329 -13.52 -9.66 -5.36
N LEU A 330 -13.65 -10.93 -5.76
CA LEU A 330 -13.10 -11.44 -7.02
C LEU A 330 -13.99 -11.19 -8.24
N LYS A 331 -15.27 -10.83 -8.04
CA LYS A 331 -16.29 -10.73 -9.09
C LYS A 331 -15.91 -9.81 -10.25
N GLY A 332 -15.19 -8.71 -9.99
CA GLY A 332 -14.76 -7.75 -11.01
C GLY A 332 -13.62 -8.25 -11.91
N ILE A 333 -12.94 -9.33 -11.53
CA ILE A 333 -11.73 -9.83 -12.23
C ILE A 333 -11.80 -11.31 -12.64
N ALA A 334 -12.78 -12.08 -12.16
CA ALA A 334 -12.93 -13.48 -12.51
C ALA A 334 -13.42 -13.67 -13.95
N SER A 335 -12.70 -14.44 -14.76
CA SER A 335 -12.98 -14.61 -16.21
C SER A 335 -13.74 -15.88 -16.58
N ASN A 336 -13.98 -16.82 -15.66
CA ASN A 336 -14.43 -18.16 -16.05
C ASN A 336 -15.39 -18.92 -15.10
N GLY A 337 -16.25 -18.24 -14.33
CA GLY A 337 -17.35 -18.91 -13.62
C GLY A 337 -16.89 -19.89 -12.54
N GLU A 338 -16.75 -19.36 -11.32
CA GLU A 338 -16.43 -20.00 -10.04
C GLU A 338 -16.49 -21.54 -9.96
N ALA A 339 -15.36 -22.16 -9.59
CA ALA A 339 -15.32 -23.51 -9.03
C ALA A 339 -14.64 -23.48 -7.64
N PHE A 340 -15.28 -22.82 -6.67
CA PHE A 340 -14.92 -23.07 -5.26
C PHE A 340 -15.28 -24.51 -4.92
N PRO A 341 -14.46 -25.25 -4.16
CA PRO A 341 -14.87 -26.56 -3.67
C PRO A 341 -16.20 -26.40 -2.91
N PRO A 342 -17.24 -27.21 -3.21
CA PRO A 342 -18.45 -27.21 -2.41
C PRO A 342 -18.09 -27.58 -0.96
N PRO A 343 -18.88 -27.14 0.05
CA PRO A 343 -18.70 -27.62 1.41
C PRO A 343 -18.65 -29.15 1.36
N LYS A 344 -17.61 -29.78 1.92
CA LYS A 344 -17.64 -31.22 2.15
C LYS A 344 -18.90 -31.49 2.98
N GLU A 345 -19.82 -32.27 2.43
CA GLU A 345 -21.03 -32.69 3.14
C GLU A 345 -20.60 -33.29 4.49
N SER A 346 -21.16 -32.76 5.58
CA SER A 346 -21.04 -33.40 6.87
C SER A 346 -21.76 -34.74 6.75
N ASN A 347 -21.00 -35.84 6.71
CA ASN A 347 -21.58 -37.16 6.93
C ASN A 347 -22.15 -37.15 8.35
N ALA A 348 -23.48 -37.13 8.42
CA ALA A 348 -24.26 -37.33 9.64
C ALA A 348 -23.99 -38.70 10.28
#